data_AF-A0AAW7FVZ4-F1
#
_entry.id   AF-A0AAW7FVZ4-F1
#
_cell.length_a   1.000
_cell.length_b   1.000
_cell.length_c   1.000
_cell.angle_alpha   90.00
_cell.angle_beta   90.00
_cell.angle_gamma   90.00
#
_symmetry.space_group_name_H-M   'P 1'
#
loop_
_entity.id
_entity.type
_entity.pdbx_description
1 polymer ?
#
loop_
_entity_poly.entity_id
_entity_poly.type
_entity_poly.pdbx_seq_one_letter_code
_entity_poly.pdbx_strand_id
1 'polypeptide(L)' 'MTDKDLYGGLIRLHILHHAAEEPVFGLGIIEELRRHGYEMSAGTVYPMLHGLEKKGYLTSRHERTGRRERRVYD' A
#
# COMPACT_ATOMS: atom_id res chain seq x y z
N MET A 1 5.05 18.72 16.57
CA MET A 1 4.46 18.13 15.35
C MET A 1 4.86 16.68 15.36
N THR A 2 3.90 15.77 15.52
CA THR A 2 4.17 14.35 15.64
C THR A 2 4.72 13.83 14.32
N ASP A 3 5.75 13.00 14.32
CA ASP A 3 6.42 12.44 13.12
C ASP A 3 5.49 11.66 12.16
N LYS A 4 4.20 11.56 12.48
CA LYS A 4 3.15 10.91 11.68
C LYS A 4 3.05 11.42 10.25
N ASP A 5 3.20 12.73 10.03
CA ASP A 5 3.12 13.30 8.67
C ASP A 5 4.35 12.91 7.84
N LEU A 6 5.54 12.93 8.46
CA LEU A 6 6.78 12.50 7.84
C LEU A 6 6.73 11.02 7.48
N TYR A 7 6.40 10.14 8.44
CA TYR A 7 6.26 8.71 8.20
C TYR A 7 5.19 8.42 7.15
N GLY A 8 4.04 9.09 7.22
CA GLY A 8 2.99 8.95 6.22
C GLY A 8 3.46 9.34 4.81
N GLY A 9 4.29 10.36 4.68
CA GLY A 9 4.91 10.73 3.40
C GLY A 9 5.86 9.64 2.89
N LEU A 10 6.76 9.16 3.76
CA LEU A 10 7.73 8.11 3.42
C LEU A 10 7.03 6.80 3.00
N ILE A 11 5.99 6.38 3.72
CA ILE A 11 5.24 5.16 3.40
C ILE A 11 4.53 5.29 2.05
N ARG A 12 3.96 6.46 1.73
CA ARG A 12 3.36 6.69 0.40
C ARG A 12 4.40 6.57 -0.71
N LEU A 13 5.58 7.16 -0.53
CA LEU A 13 6.66 7.05 -1.50
C LEU A 13 7.13 5.60 -1.67
N HIS A 14 7.26 4.87 -0.56
CA HIS A 14 7.61 3.45 -0.57
C HIS A 14 6.59 2.60 -1.33
N ILE A 15 5.29 2.81 -1.09
CA ILE A 15 4.21 2.13 -1.84
C ILE A 15 4.32 2.42 -3.34
N LEU A 16 4.49 3.70 -3.72
CA LEU A 16 4.58 4.09 -5.13
C LEU A 16 5.82 3.51 -5.81
N HIS A 17 6.94 3.47 -5.09
CA HIS A 17 8.17 2.85 -5.59
C HIS A 17 7.96 1.37 -5.89
N HIS A 18 7.35 0.62 -4.96
CA HIS A 18 7.08 -0.80 -5.18
C HIS A 18 6.06 -1.04 -6.29
N ALA A 19 4.97 -0.27 -6.34
CA ALA A 19 3.96 -0.38 -7.39
C ALA A 19 4.53 -0.13 -8.81
N ALA A 20 5.56 0.72 -8.91
CA ALA A 20 6.29 0.95 -10.16
C ALA A 20 7.19 -0.22 -10.58
N GLU A 21 7.60 -1.08 -9.65
CA GLU A 21 8.42 -2.28 -9.93
C GLU A 21 7.54 -3.52 -10.18
N GLU A 22 6.53 -3.73 -9.35
CA GLU A 22 5.60 -4.86 -9.45
C GLU A 22 4.23 -4.57 -8.79
N PRO A 23 3.15 -5.27 -9.21
CA PRO A 23 1.83 -5.08 -8.62
C PRO A 23 1.82 -5.38 -7.11
N VAL A 24 1.39 -4.42 -6.29
CA VAL A 24 1.34 -4.56 -4.84
C VAL A 24 -0.07 -4.88 -4.35
N PHE A 25 -0.20 -5.63 -3.24
CA PHE A 25 -1.49 -5.86 -2.58
C PHE A 25 -1.42 -5.43 -1.12
N GLY A 26 -2.54 -4.97 -0.57
CA GLY A 26 -2.56 -4.30 0.74
C GLY A 26 -1.96 -5.13 1.88
N LEU A 27 -2.21 -6.43 1.92
CA LEU A 27 -1.61 -7.32 2.92
C LEU A 27 -0.08 -7.42 2.76
N GLY A 28 0.43 -7.48 1.53
CA GLY A 28 1.87 -7.53 1.26
C GLY A 28 2.58 -6.26 1.76
N ILE A 29 1.98 -5.09 1.53
CA ILE A 29 2.49 -3.82 2.07
C ILE A 29 2.49 -3.81 3.60
N ILE A 30 1.43 -4.30 4.25
CA ILE A 30 1.36 -4.40 5.72
C ILE A 30 2.48 -5.30 6.25
N GLU A 31 2.69 -6.46 5.63
CA GLU A 31 3.73 -7.41 6.04
C GLU A 31 5.14 -6.85 5.81
N GLU A 32 5.38 -6.18 4.69
CA GLU A 32 6.66 -5.54 4.36
C GLU A 32 7.00 -4.44 5.36
N LEU A 33 6.06 -3.52 5.63
CA LEU A 33 6.23 -2.45 6.60
C LEU A 33 6.48 -3.00 8.02
N ARG A 34 5.82 -4.09 8.39
CA ARG A 34 6.07 -4.77 9.67
C ARG A 34 7.49 -5.32 9.76
N ARG A 35 8.06 -5.83 8.67
CA ARG A 35 9.48 -6.28 8.63
C ARG A 35 10.45 -5.13 8.85
N HIS A 36 10.09 -3.92 8.39
CA HIS A 36 10.85 -2.69 8.61
C HIS A 36 10.58 -2.03 9.98
N GLY A 37 9.81 -2.67 10.86
CA GLY A 37 9.53 -2.18 12.22
C GLY A 37 8.36 -1.18 12.30
N TYR A 38 7.58 -1.01 11.24
CA TYR A 38 6.39 -0.16 11.23
C TYR A 38 5.14 -0.99 11.53
N GLU A 39 4.52 -0.75 12.69
CA GLU A 39 3.22 -1.34 13.04
C GLU A 39 2.07 -0.53 12.42
N MET A 40 1.62 -0.98 11.25
CA MET A 40 0.48 -0.37 10.56
C MET A 40 -0.69 -1.32 10.45
N SER A 41 -1.86 -0.84 10.86
CA SER A 41 -3.09 -1.60 10.70
C SER A 41 -3.61 -1.55 9.26
N ALA A 42 -4.47 -2.52 8.91
CA ALA A 42 -5.27 -2.45 7.69
C ALA A 42 -6.07 -1.14 7.61
N GLY A 43 -6.57 -0.64 8.75
CA GLY A 43 -7.28 0.64 8.85
C GLY A 43 -6.42 1.87 8.53
N THR A 44 -5.11 1.71 8.33
CA THR A 44 -4.21 2.79 7.92
C THR A 44 -3.72 2.60 6.48
N VAL A 45 -3.34 1.38 6.12
CA VAL A 45 -2.76 1.07 4.79
C VAL A 45 -3.83 1.15 3.69
N TYR A 46 -5.01 0.56 3.88
CA TYR A 46 -6.04 0.59 2.84
C TYR A 46 -6.55 2.00 2.53
N PRO A 47 -6.84 2.87 3.51
CA PRO A 47 -7.15 4.27 3.23
C PRO A 47 -6.02 5.02 2.52
N MET A 48 -4.76 4.68 2.79
CA MET A 48 -3.62 5.27 2.09
C MET A 48 -3.57 4.85 0.62
N LEU A 49 -3.74 3.55 0.33
CA LEU A 49 -3.81 3.01 -1.03
C LEU A 49 -4.97 3.64 -1.83
N HIS A 50 -6.17 3.69 -1.24
CA HIS A 50 -7.32 4.36 -1.85
C HIS A 50 -7.08 5.86 -2.06
N GLY A 51 -6.37 6.51 -1.14
CA GLY A 51 -5.99 7.91 -1.28
C GLY A 51 -5.02 8.17 -2.44
N LEU A 52 -4.09 7.25 -2.70
CA LEU A 52 -3.17 7.32 -3.84
C LEU A 52 -3.89 7.03 -5.16
N GLU A 53 -4.76 6.02 -5.18
CA GLU A 53 -5.61 5.69 -6.34
C GLU A 53 -6.54 6.86 -6.71
N LYS A 54 -7.23 7.45 -5.73
CA LYS A 54 -8.11 8.61 -5.94
C LYS A 54 -7.37 9.82 -6.51
N LYS A 55 -6.07 9.96 -6.20
CA LYS A 55 -5.21 11.03 -6.74
C LYS A 55 -4.60 10.69 -8.11
N GLY A 56 -4.85 9.49 -8.64
CA GLY A 56 -4.33 9.04 -9.92
C GLY A 56 -2.87 8.59 -9.88
N TYR A 57 -2.30 8.37 -8.69
CA TYR A 57 -0.93 7.85 -8.57
C TYR A 57 -0.86 6.32 -8.61
N LEU A 58 -1.99 5.65 -8.39
CA LEU A 58 -2.13 4.21 -8.53
C LEU A 58 -3.39 3.91 -9.33
N THR A 59 -3.42 2.74 -9.94
CA THR A 59 -4.60 2.08 -10.46
C THR A 59 -4.79 0.77 -9.72
N SER A 60 -6.02 0.22 -9.71
CA SER A 60 -6.25 -1.08 -9.10
C SER A 60 -7.02 -2.03 -10.00
N ARG A 61 -6.73 -3.32 -9.86
CA ARG A 61 -7.42 -4.40 -10.55
C ARG A 61 -7.62 -5.59 -9.62
N HIS A 62 -8.61 -6.42 -9.93
CA HIS A 62 -8.79 -7.69 -9.23
C HIS A 62 -7.95 -8.75 -9.92
N GLU A 63 -7.11 -9.43 -9.14
CA GLU A 63 -6.31 -10.55 -9.58
C GLU A 63 -6.78 -11.82 -8.88
N ARG A 64 -6.98 -12.87 -9.67
CA ARG A 64 -7.42 -14.18 -9.18
C ARG A 64 -6.25 -15.16 -9.17
N THR A 65 -5.93 -15.69 -8.00
CA THR A 65 -4.96 -16.76 -7.82
C THR A 65 -5.71 -17.99 -7.29
N GLY A 66 -6.08 -18.90 -8.20
CA GLY A 66 -6.91 -20.06 -7.89
C GLY A 66 -8.32 -19.66 -7.43
N ARG A 67 -8.66 -19.99 -6.17
CA ARG A 67 -9.95 -19.63 -5.55
C ARG A 67 -9.94 -18.27 -4.84
N ARG A 68 -8.77 -17.62 -4.71
CA ARG A 68 -8.64 -16.35 -4.01
C ARG A 68 -8.64 -15.21 -5.00
N GLU A 69 -9.39 -14.17 -4.68
CA GLU A 69 -9.38 -12.90 -5.40
C GLU A 69 -8.78 -11.85 -4.48
N ARG A 70 -7.84 -11.07 -5.01
CA ARG A 70 -7.19 -9.97 -4.31
C ARG A 70 -7.22 -8.73 -5.18
N ARG A 71 -7.35 -7.56 -4.56
CA ARG A 71 -7.08 -6.30 -5.24
C ARG A 71 -5.58 -6.06 -5.24
N VAL A 72 -5.02 -5.82 -6.43
CA VAL A 72 -3.65 -5.38 -6.62
C VAL A 72 -3.65 -3.94 -7.14
N TYR A 73 -2.56 -3.24 -6.86
CA TYR A 73 -2.34 -1.85 -7.24
C TYR A 73 -1.08 -1.77 -8.10
N ASP A 74 -1.18 -1.02 -9.19
CA ASP A 74 -0.13 -0.70 -10.16
C ASP A 74 0.06 0.82 -10.19
#